data_AF-A0A962SWD6-F1
#
_entry.id   AF-A0A962SWD6-F1
#
_cell.length_a   1.000
_cell.length_b   1.000
_cell.length_c   1.000
_cell.angle_alpha   90.00
_cell.angle_beta   90.00
_cell.angle_gamma   90.00
#
_symmetry.space_group_name_H-M   'P 1'
#
loop_
_entity.id
_entity.type
_entity.pdbx_description
1 polymer ?
#
loop_
_entity_poly.entity_id
_entity_poly.type
_entity_poly.pdbx_seq_one_letter_code
_entity_poly.pdbx_strand_id
1 'polypeptide(L)'
;MPALLHFRGAMNIPQNSLVLYKNGPARVAELGDKLDIQLEDGRSLRVRPKDVLLLHPGPVRNLSELAMSAGEVEAACELLDGGQTTLPELAELIYGAYTPASAWSVWRLVDEGLYFQGTPEAINVRPLTEVEQERAIREAKAAEREAWNGFLQRARAGCCSPEDAAYLQEIEEVAWGQREQSRVLQALDCQQNPGSAHALLLRLNHWSESINPWPRRIGAVLEPPAISLPDPPHESRLDLTGLPAFAIDDEGNRDPDDALSLDGNRLWVHVADATVLAPPNSPADEEARARGATLYLPEMTIPMLPTAAIEQLGLGLAEISPALS
;
A
#
# COMPACT_ATOMS: atom_id res chain seq x y z
N MET A 1 -4.20 28.43 -15.85
CA MET A 1 -4.58 29.73 -16.45
C MET A 1 -4.27 29.68 -17.94
N PRO A 2 -5.27 29.52 -18.82
CA PRO A 2 -5.05 29.65 -20.26
C PRO A 2 -5.51 31.01 -20.78
N ALA A 3 -4.82 31.45 -21.82
CA ALA A 3 -4.90 32.77 -22.41
C ALA A 3 -6.20 33.00 -23.19
N LEU A 4 -6.80 34.17 -22.97
CA LEU A 4 -7.90 34.74 -23.74
C LEU A 4 -7.44 35.07 -25.16
N LEU A 5 -7.61 34.13 -26.09
CA LEU A 5 -7.52 34.40 -27.53
C LEU A 5 -8.73 35.24 -27.95
N HIS A 6 -8.43 36.46 -28.40
CA HIS A 6 -9.39 37.41 -28.97
C HIS A 6 -9.91 36.90 -30.31
N PHE A 7 -11.24 36.77 -30.45
CA PHE A 7 -11.89 36.66 -31.75
C PHE A 7 -12.92 37.78 -31.97
N ARG A 8 -12.79 38.41 -33.14
CA ARG A 8 -13.62 39.50 -33.67
C ARG A 8 -14.72 38.91 -34.56
N GLY A 9 -15.96 39.21 -34.22
CA GLY A 9 -17.15 38.98 -35.04
C GLY A 9 -18.36 39.26 -34.16
N ALA A 10 -19.22 40.22 -34.52
CA ALA A 10 -20.41 40.54 -33.75
C ALA A 10 -21.35 39.32 -33.74
N MET A 11 -21.29 38.49 -32.70
CA MET A 11 -22.28 37.45 -32.47
C MET A 11 -23.62 38.12 -32.22
N ASN A 12 -24.51 38.05 -33.21
CA ASN A 12 -25.91 38.44 -33.04
C ASN A 12 -26.60 37.36 -32.20
N ILE A 13 -26.49 37.47 -30.88
CA ILE A 13 -27.08 36.51 -29.92
C ILE A 13 -28.58 36.80 -29.83
N PRO A 14 -29.49 35.88 -30.24
CA PRO A 14 -30.92 36.13 -30.19
C PRO A 14 -31.48 36.17 -28.77
N GLN A 15 -32.61 36.84 -28.58
CA GLN A 15 -33.36 36.76 -27.33
C GLN A 15 -33.86 35.33 -27.09
N ASN A 16 -33.86 34.88 -25.84
CA ASN A 16 -34.16 33.52 -25.41
C ASN A 16 -33.16 32.46 -25.90
N SER A 17 -31.93 32.85 -26.26
CA SER A 17 -30.86 31.90 -26.55
C SER A 17 -30.29 31.24 -25.28
N LEU A 18 -29.68 30.06 -25.46
CA LEU A 18 -28.89 29.37 -24.45
C LEU A 18 -27.43 29.79 -24.58
N VAL A 19 -26.85 30.29 -23.49
CA VAL A 19 -25.44 30.65 -23.42
C VAL A 19 -24.78 30.00 -22.21
N LEU A 20 -23.50 29.70 -22.31
CA LEU A 20 -22.66 29.34 -21.16
C LEU A 20 -22.17 30.63 -20.51
N TYR A 21 -22.38 30.75 -19.20
CA TYR A 21 -21.76 31.79 -18.38
C TYR A 21 -20.96 31.14 -17.26
N LYS A 22 -19.64 31.38 -17.25
CA LYS A 22 -18.68 30.64 -16.42
C LYS A 22 -18.80 29.13 -16.73
N ASN A 23 -19.32 28.34 -15.79
CA ASN A 23 -19.45 26.89 -15.92
C ASN A 23 -20.91 26.44 -15.92
N GLY A 24 -21.87 27.37 -16.01
CA GLY A 24 -23.30 27.08 -15.88
C GLY A 24 -24.13 27.56 -17.08
N PRO A 25 -25.31 26.97 -17.30
CA PRO A 25 -26.21 27.38 -18.36
C PRO A 25 -26.91 28.69 -17.98
N ALA A 26 -27.12 29.56 -18.96
CA ALA A 26 -27.86 30.80 -18.79
C ALA A 26 -28.74 31.07 -20.01
N ARG A 27 -29.88 31.73 -19.79
CA ARG A 27 -30.78 32.19 -20.85
C ARG A 27 -30.61 33.68 -21.07
N VAL A 28 -30.55 34.13 -22.33
CA VAL A 28 -30.60 35.56 -22.66
C VAL A 28 -32.04 36.07 -22.58
N ALA A 29 -32.34 36.94 -21.61
CA ALA A 29 -33.68 37.47 -21.37
C ALA A 29 -33.96 38.75 -22.17
N GLU A 30 -32.99 39.66 -22.28
CA GLU A 30 -33.15 40.95 -22.99
C GLU A 30 -31.86 41.34 -23.73
N LEU A 31 -32.02 42.02 -24.88
CA LEU A 31 -30.93 42.46 -25.75
C LEU A 31 -30.68 43.97 -25.59
N GLY A 32 -29.41 44.35 -25.50
CA GLY A 32 -28.94 45.74 -25.46
C GLY A 32 -27.41 45.80 -25.59
N ASP A 33 -26.79 46.94 -25.26
CA ASP A 33 -25.31 47.09 -25.24
C ASP A 33 -24.63 46.07 -24.31
N LYS A 34 -25.37 45.59 -23.32
CA LYS A 34 -25.06 44.45 -22.46
C LYS A 34 -26.25 43.48 -22.48
N LEU A 35 -25.96 42.20 -22.33
CA LEU A 35 -26.97 41.15 -22.29
C LEU A 35 -27.49 40.97 -20.86
N ASP A 36 -28.80 40.94 -20.70
CA ASP A 36 -29.43 40.53 -19.45
C ASP A 36 -29.67 39.02 -19.52
N ILE A 37 -28.91 38.26 -18.72
CA ILE A 37 -28.97 36.79 -18.66
C ILE A 37 -29.68 36.34 -17.38
N GLN A 38 -30.37 35.20 -17.46
CA GLN A 38 -30.97 34.51 -16.33
C GLN A 38 -30.23 33.20 -16.08
N LEU A 39 -29.80 32.97 -14.83
CA LEU A 39 -29.11 31.76 -14.39
C LEU A 39 -30.11 30.69 -13.91
N GLU A 40 -29.61 29.47 -13.73
CA GLU A 40 -30.40 28.31 -13.26
C GLU A 40 -31.01 28.52 -11.87
N ASP A 41 -30.33 29.28 -10.99
CA ASP A 41 -30.84 29.64 -9.65
C ASP A 41 -31.86 30.79 -9.67
N GLY A 42 -32.29 31.23 -10.86
CA GLY A 42 -33.29 32.27 -11.06
C GLY A 42 -32.74 33.70 -11.01
N ARG A 43 -31.47 33.91 -10.69
CA ARG A 43 -30.87 35.25 -10.66
C ARG A 43 -30.69 35.82 -12.07
N SER A 44 -30.85 37.14 -12.20
CA SER A 44 -30.56 37.88 -13.44
C SER A 44 -29.28 38.70 -13.30
N LEU A 45 -28.43 38.67 -14.32
CA LEU A 45 -27.16 39.40 -14.37
C LEU A 45 -27.02 40.14 -15.70
N ARG A 46 -26.39 41.31 -15.66
CA ARG A 46 -26.08 42.10 -16.85
C ARG A 46 -24.62 41.95 -17.24
N VAL A 47 -24.36 41.22 -18.32
CA VAL A 47 -23.00 40.79 -18.74
C VAL A 47 -22.65 41.35 -20.11
N ARG A 48 -21.35 41.43 -20.43
CA ARG A 48 -20.94 41.84 -21.79
C ARG A 48 -21.07 40.62 -22.72
N PRO A 49 -21.38 40.81 -24.02
CA PRO A 49 -21.48 39.69 -24.96
C PRO A 49 -20.25 38.78 -25.02
N LYS A 50 -19.05 39.31 -24.76
CA LYS A 50 -17.80 38.55 -24.72
C LYS A 50 -17.61 37.65 -23.49
N ASP A 51 -18.42 37.84 -22.44
CA ASP A 51 -18.31 37.09 -21.18
C ASP A 51 -19.21 35.85 -21.17
N VAL A 52 -19.91 35.60 -22.29
CA VAL A 52 -20.79 34.46 -22.51
C VAL A 52 -20.42 33.76 -23.81
N LEU A 53 -20.71 32.47 -23.88
CA LEU A 53 -20.49 31.65 -25.06
C LEU A 53 -21.83 31.11 -25.55
N LEU A 54 -22.18 31.35 -26.81
CA LEU A 54 -23.46 30.90 -27.36
C LEU A 54 -23.45 29.39 -27.56
N LEU A 55 -24.37 28.68 -26.90
CA LEU A 55 -24.54 27.23 -27.04
C LEU A 55 -25.72 26.87 -27.93
N HIS A 56 -26.81 27.66 -27.96
CA HIS A 56 -27.94 27.45 -28.86
C HIS A 56 -28.69 28.77 -29.11
N PRO A 57 -29.17 29.08 -30.33
CA PRO A 57 -29.90 30.31 -30.63
C PRO A 57 -31.31 30.42 -29.97
N GLY A 58 -31.71 29.43 -29.17
CA GLY A 58 -33.03 29.35 -28.54
C GLY A 58 -34.17 28.85 -29.45
N PRO A 59 -35.44 29.05 -29.05
CA PRO A 59 -35.86 29.69 -27.80
C PRO A 59 -35.80 28.74 -26.59
N VAL A 60 -35.21 29.20 -25.49
CA VAL A 60 -35.26 28.58 -24.16
C VAL A 60 -36.35 29.26 -23.33
N ARG A 61 -37.35 28.52 -22.87
CA ARG A 61 -38.41 29.08 -22.01
C ARG A 61 -38.07 28.96 -20.54
N ASN A 62 -37.49 27.85 -20.13
CA ASN A 62 -36.98 27.65 -18.78
C ASN A 62 -35.71 26.77 -18.81
N LEU A 63 -34.71 27.10 -17.99
CA LEU A 63 -33.48 26.29 -17.87
C LEU A 63 -33.75 24.91 -17.26
N SER A 64 -34.86 24.73 -16.53
CA SER A 64 -35.29 23.40 -16.08
C SER A 64 -35.66 22.45 -17.22
N GLU A 65 -35.88 22.97 -18.44
CA GLU A 65 -36.17 22.17 -19.64
C GLU A 65 -34.90 21.56 -20.28
N LEU A 66 -33.71 21.87 -19.73
CA LEU A 66 -32.42 21.36 -20.23
C LEU A 66 -32.11 19.92 -19.77
N ALA A 67 -33.00 19.29 -19.00
CA ALA A 67 -32.87 17.88 -18.61
C ALA A 67 -33.18 16.97 -19.81
N MET A 68 -32.20 16.18 -20.25
CA MET A 68 -32.35 15.22 -21.36
C MET A 68 -32.21 13.76 -20.93
N SER A 69 -32.72 12.88 -21.79
CA SER A 69 -32.58 11.43 -21.76
C SER A 69 -31.18 10.96 -22.21
N ALA A 70 -30.90 9.66 -22.03
CA ALA A 70 -29.68 9.02 -22.53
C ALA A 70 -29.55 9.17 -24.06
N GLY A 71 -28.40 9.63 -24.52
CA GLY A 71 -28.05 9.75 -25.94
C GLY A 71 -26.99 8.73 -26.35
N GLU A 72 -26.76 8.59 -27.65
CA GLU A 72 -25.84 7.59 -28.25
C GLU A 72 -24.41 8.15 -28.39
N VAL A 73 -23.78 8.45 -27.25
CA VAL A 73 -22.47 9.12 -27.19
C VAL A 73 -21.36 8.31 -27.88
N GLU A 74 -21.30 7.01 -27.61
CA GLU A 74 -20.25 6.13 -28.16
C GLU A 74 -20.40 5.92 -29.66
N ALA A 75 -21.63 5.75 -30.16
CA ALA A 75 -21.91 5.64 -31.60
C ALA A 75 -21.48 6.92 -32.35
N ALA A 76 -21.71 8.10 -31.77
CA ALA A 76 -21.23 9.36 -32.33
C ALA A 76 -19.69 9.45 -32.33
N CYS A 77 -19.03 8.96 -31.28
CA CYS A 77 -17.56 8.89 -31.24
C CYS A 77 -16.98 7.93 -32.29
N GLU A 78 -17.58 6.75 -32.49
CA GLU A 78 -17.17 5.79 -33.53
C GLU A 78 -17.30 6.39 -34.93
N LEU A 79 -18.41 7.09 -35.19
CA LEU A 79 -18.66 7.71 -36.48
C LEU A 79 -17.65 8.82 -36.80
N LEU A 80 -17.24 9.59 -35.78
CA LEU A 80 -16.33 10.72 -35.93
C LEU A 80 -14.84 10.32 -35.88
N ASP A 81 -14.51 9.14 -35.35
CA ASP A 81 -13.18 8.50 -35.35
C ASP A 81 -12.00 9.45 -35.06
N GLY A 82 -12.03 10.14 -33.92
CA GLY A 82 -10.96 11.07 -33.52
C GLY A 82 -10.93 12.39 -34.32
N GLY A 83 -11.94 12.65 -35.13
CA GLY A 83 -12.10 13.87 -35.92
C GLY A 83 -12.54 15.09 -35.10
N GLN A 84 -12.83 16.17 -35.83
CA GLN A 84 -13.37 17.42 -35.28
C GLN A 84 -14.79 17.65 -35.79
N THR A 85 -15.67 18.12 -34.91
CA THR A 85 -17.07 18.46 -35.22
C THR A 85 -17.47 19.76 -34.51
N THR A 86 -18.70 20.20 -34.72
CA THR A 86 -19.29 21.37 -34.05
C THR A 86 -20.38 20.95 -33.07
N LEU A 87 -20.73 21.83 -32.13
CA LEU A 87 -21.77 21.58 -31.13
C LEU A 87 -23.13 21.20 -31.77
N PRO A 88 -23.61 21.87 -32.85
CA PRO A 88 -24.85 21.48 -33.51
C PRO A 88 -24.78 20.08 -34.14
N GLU A 89 -23.72 19.79 -34.88
CA GLU A 89 -23.54 18.49 -35.55
C GLU A 89 -23.42 17.36 -34.53
N LEU A 90 -22.68 17.56 -33.45
CA LEU A 90 -22.53 16.57 -32.40
C LEU A 90 -23.85 16.33 -31.64
N ALA A 91 -24.65 17.38 -31.44
CA ALA A 91 -25.98 17.24 -30.83
C ALA A 91 -26.94 16.46 -31.73
N GLU A 92 -26.91 16.68 -33.04
CA GLU A 92 -27.65 15.87 -34.02
C GLU A 92 -27.18 14.41 -34.01
N LEU A 93 -25.88 14.15 -33.94
CA LEU A 93 -25.33 12.79 -33.91
C LEU A 93 -25.69 12.02 -32.64
N ILE A 94 -25.61 12.64 -31.46
CA ILE A 94 -25.84 11.96 -30.18
C ILE A 94 -27.33 11.85 -29.83
N TYR A 95 -28.12 12.87 -30.16
CA TYR A 95 -29.50 13.02 -29.70
C TYR A 95 -30.53 13.11 -30.83
N GLY A 96 -30.12 13.10 -32.10
CA GLY A 96 -31.00 13.15 -33.27
C GLY A 96 -31.66 14.51 -33.53
N ALA A 97 -31.34 15.53 -32.75
CA ALA A 97 -31.83 16.90 -32.92
C ALA A 97 -30.94 17.91 -32.19
N TYR A 98 -30.66 19.06 -32.82
CA TYR A 98 -30.06 20.22 -32.17
C TYR A 98 -31.16 21.10 -31.54
N THR A 99 -31.29 20.95 -30.23
CA THR A 99 -32.22 21.68 -29.37
C THR A 99 -31.41 22.31 -28.22
N PRO A 100 -31.97 23.26 -27.44
CA PRO A 100 -31.25 23.80 -26.30
C PRO A 100 -30.83 22.73 -25.28
N ALA A 101 -31.67 21.71 -25.07
CA ALA A 101 -31.39 20.64 -24.12
C ALA A 101 -30.24 19.74 -24.61
N SER A 102 -30.19 19.43 -25.92
CA SER A 102 -29.12 18.59 -26.49
C SER A 102 -27.81 19.35 -26.61
N ALA A 103 -27.87 20.64 -26.97
CA ALA A 103 -26.70 21.53 -26.93
C ALA A 103 -26.08 21.60 -25.53
N TRP A 104 -26.91 21.73 -24.48
CA TRP A 104 -26.43 21.71 -23.10
C TRP A 104 -25.83 20.36 -22.71
N SER A 105 -26.49 19.26 -23.08
CA SER A 105 -26.05 17.91 -22.75
C SER A 105 -24.71 17.57 -23.42
N VAL A 106 -24.54 17.92 -24.70
CA VAL A 106 -23.25 17.80 -25.38
C VAL A 106 -22.20 18.65 -24.70
N TRP A 107 -22.51 19.91 -24.36
CA TRP A 107 -21.54 20.77 -23.69
C TRP A 107 -21.07 20.20 -22.34
N ARG A 108 -21.96 19.54 -21.58
CA ARG A 108 -21.56 18.82 -20.37
C ARG A 108 -20.56 17.69 -20.64
N LEU A 109 -20.73 16.94 -21.73
CA LEU A 109 -19.77 15.90 -22.12
C LEU A 109 -18.40 16.49 -22.52
N VAL A 110 -18.39 17.69 -23.12
CA VAL A 110 -17.15 18.43 -23.41
C VAL A 110 -16.48 18.91 -22.11
N ASP A 111 -17.25 19.44 -21.16
CA ASP A 111 -16.74 19.91 -19.86
C ASP A 111 -16.19 18.77 -18.99
N GLU A 112 -16.83 17.59 -19.03
CA GLU A 112 -16.33 16.36 -18.38
C GLU A 112 -14.99 15.88 -18.98
N GLY A 113 -14.68 16.27 -20.23
CA GLY A 113 -13.40 16.06 -20.90
C GLY A 113 -13.04 14.60 -21.20
N LEU A 114 -13.97 13.67 -20.96
CA LEU A 114 -13.78 12.23 -21.17
C LEU A 114 -13.83 11.88 -22.66
N TYR A 115 -14.93 12.24 -23.33
CA TYR A 115 -15.18 11.91 -24.74
C TYR A 115 -14.79 13.03 -25.70
N PHE A 116 -14.97 14.29 -25.29
CA PHE A 116 -14.86 15.45 -26.16
C PHE A 116 -14.07 16.57 -25.50
N GLN A 117 -13.36 17.37 -26.28
CA GLN A 117 -12.63 18.55 -25.80
C GLN A 117 -12.63 19.66 -26.85
N GLY A 118 -12.76 20.92 -26.43
CA GLY A 118 -12.63 22.07 -27.33
C GLY A 118 -13.65 23.17 -27.08
N THR A 119 -14.09 23.80 -28.17
CA THR A 119 -15.04 24.92 -28.18
C THR A 119 -16.29 24.56 -28.98
N PRO A 120 -17.44 25.24 -28.83
CA PRO A 120 -18.66 24.92 -29.57
C PRO A 120 -18.50 24.86 -31.09
N GLU A 121 -17.57 25.66 -31.64
CA GLU A 121 -17.28 25.72 -33.07
C GLU A 121 -16.23 24.69 -33.52
N ALA A 122 -15.54 24.05 -32.58
CA ALA A 122 -14.44 23.12 -32.84
C ALA A 122 -14.28 22.17 -31.65
N ILE A 123 -15.06 21.09 -31.65
CA ILE A 123 -15.03 20.01 -30.68
C ILE A 123 -14.19 18.87 -31.27
N ASN A 124 -13.08 18.56 -30.63
CA ASN A 124 -12.28 17.39 -30.97
C ASN A 124 -12.86 16.17 -30.25
N VAL A 125 -13.07 15.10 -31.01
CA VAL A 125 -13.49 13.80 -30.48
C VAL A 125 -12.25 13.03 -30.05
N ARG A 126 -12.30 12.44 -28.85
CA ARG A 126 -11.24 11.55 -28.39
C ARG A 126 -11.48 10.14 -28.94
N PRO A 127 -10.46 9.45 -29.48
CA PRO A 127 -10.59 8.06 -29.90
C PRO A 127 -11.12 7.19 -28.75
N LEU A 128 -12.05 6.27 -29.04
CA LEU A 128 -12.66 5.44 -28.00
C LEU A 128 -11.64 4.60 -27.22
N THR A 129 -10.55 4.19 -27.86
CA THR A 129 -9.45 3.48 -27.19
C THR A 129 -8.78 4.33 -26.11
N GLU A 130 -8.62 5.64 -26.32
CA GLU A 130 -8.11 6.56 -25.29
C GLU A 130 -9.15 6.81 -24.19
N VAL A 131 -10.44 6.85 -24.56
CA VAL A 131 -11.55 7.01 -23.61
C VAL A 131 -11.64 5.81 -22.67
N GLU A 132 -11.54 4.59 -23.21
CA GLU A 132 -11.52 3.34 -22.44
C GLU A 132 -10.34 3.31 -21.45
N GLN A 133 -9.15 3.71 -21.90
CA GLN A 133 -7.96 3.81 -21.03
C GLN A 133 -8.16 4.84 -19.91
N GLU A 134 -8.64 6.04 -20.23
CA GLU A 134 -8.90 7.09 -19.24
C GLU A 134 -9.99 6.66 -18.25
N ARG A 135 -11.05 5.99 -18.72
CA ARG A 135 -12.10 5.42 -17.87
C ARG A 135 -11.52 4.38 -16.92
N ALA A 136 -10.75 3.42 -17.43
CA ALA A 136 -10.10 2.40 -16.62
C ALA A 136 -9.19 3.02 -15.55
N ILE A 137 -8.44 4.08 -15.88
CA ILE A 137 -7.61 4.82 -14.91
C ILE A 137 -8.48 5.49 -13.83
N ARG A 138 -9.59 6.14 -14.21
CA ARG A 138 -10.51 6.80 -13.26
C ARG A 138 -11.18 5.79 -12.35
N GLU A 139 -11.66 4.68 -12.89
CA GLU A 139 -12.27 3.58 -12.16
C GLU A 139 -11.28 2.92 -11.20
N ALA A 140 -10.05 2.63 -11.66
CA ALA A 140 -9.00 2.09 -10.80
C ALA A 140 -8.66 3.02 -9.63
N LYS A 141 -8.53 4.34 -9.88
CA LYS A 141 -8.30 5.33 -8.83
C LYS A 141 -9.46 5.44 -7.85
N ALA A 142 -10.69 5.36 -8.35
CA ALA A 142 -11.89 5.37 -7.50
C ALA A 142 -11.94 4.11 -6.62
N ALA A 143 -11.67 2.94 -7.21
CA ALA A 143 -11.62 1.67 -6.50
C ALA A 143 -10.49 1.64 -5.45
N GLU A 144 -9.29 2.14 -5.77
CA GLU A 144 -8.20 2.26 -4.79
C GLU A 144 -8.60 3.18 -3.63
N ARG A 145 -9.26 4.30 -3.92
CA ARG A 145 -9.73 5.24 -2.89
C ARG A 145 -10.81 4.60 -2.00
N GLU A 146 -11.73 3.85 -2.58
CA GLU A 146 -12.75 3.11 -1.85
C GLU A 146 -12.13 2.03 -0.96
N ALA A 147 -11.24 1.21 -1.51
CA ALA A 147 -10.50 0.18 -0.76
C ALA A 147 -9.72 0.77 0.41
N TRP A 148 -9.00 1.87 0.18
CA TRP A 148 -8.26 2.60 1.22
C TRP A 148 -9.18 3.08 2.34
N ASN A 149 -10.30 3.72 1.99
CA ASN A 149 -11.25 4.22 2.99
C ASN A 149 -11.91 3.07 3.77
N GLY A 150 -12.25 1.98 3.07
CA GLY A 150 -12.81 0.76 3.67
C GLY A 150 -11.84 0.12 4.66
N PHE A 151 -10.57 0.01 4.30
CA PHE A 151 -9.52 -0.45 5.21
C PHE A 151 -9.41 0.46 6.45
N LEU A 152 -9.29 1.78 6.28
CA LEU A 152 -9.18 2.69 7.42
C LEU A 152 -10.37 2.60 8.36
N GLN A 153 -11.58 2.40 7.82
CA GLN A 153 -12.78 2.20 8.62
C GLN A 153 -12.70 0.90 9.45
N ARG A 154 -12.34 -0.23 8.82
CA ARG A 154 -12.14 -1.50 9.51
C ARG A 154 -11.03 -1.42 10.57
N ALA A 155 -9.90 -0.83 10.20
CA ALA A 155 -8.76 -0.72 11.09
C ALA A 155 -9.05 0.11 12.35
N ARG A 156 -9.86 1.18 12.22
CA ARG A 156 -10.36 1.96 13.36
C ARG A 156 -11.34 1.16 14.23
N ALA A 157 -12.10 0.24 13.63
CA ALA A 157 -12.95 -0.70 14.35
C ALA A 157 -12.18 -1.88 14.97
N GLY A 158 -10.85 -1.96 14.78
CA GLY A 158 -10.02 -3.04 15.33
C GLY A 158 -10.12 -4.34 14.54
N CYS A 159 -10.48 -4.30 13.26
CA CYS A 159 -10.51 -5.48 12.41
C CYS A 159 -9.83 -5.22 11.06
N CYS A 160 -9.49 -6.30 10.36
CA CYS A 160 -9.01 -6.29 8.99
C CYS A 160 -9.63 -7.44 8.20
N SER A 161 -9.54 -7.37 6.86
CA SER A 161 -9.96 -8.44 5.95
C SER A 161 -8.77 -8.94 5.12
N PRO A 162 -8.89 -10.10 4.44
CA PRO A 162 -7.84 -10.60 3.55
C PRO A 162 -7.48 -9.63 2.40
N GLU A 163 -8.41 -8.76 1.99
CA GLU A 163 -8.19 -7.74 0.96
C GLU A 163 -7.23 -6.62 1.44
N ASP A 164 -7.03 -6.49 2.77
CA ASP A 164 -6.17 -5.49 3.38
C ASP A 164 -4.69 -5.89 3.40
N ALA A 165 -4.32 -7.04 2.81
CA ALA A 165 -2.99 -7.63 2.88
C ALA A 165 -1.85 -6.66 2.55
N ALA A 166 -2.02 -5.82 1.51
CA ALA A 166 -1.01 -4.83 1.13
C ALA A 166 -0.78 -3.76 2.21
N TYR A 167 -1.84 -3.34 2.90
CA TYR A 167 -1.75 -2.35 3.99
C TYR A 167 -1.19 -2.98 5.27
N LEU A 168 -1.56 -4.24 5.54
CA LEU A 168 -1.04 -5.00 6.66
C LEU A 168 0.47 -5.25 6.52
N GLN A 169 0.92 -5.63 5.32
CA GLN A 169 2.34 -5.80 5.01
C GLN A 169 3.14 -4.51 5.27
N GLU A 170 2.62 -3.35 4.90
CA GLU A 170 3.28 -2.07 5.17
C GLU A 170 3.46 -1.83 6.68
N ILE A 171 2.44 -2.17 7.50
CA ILE A 171 2.53 -2.07 8.96
C ILE A 171 3.54 -3.10 9.51
N GLU A 172 3.54 -4.33 8.99
CA GLU A 172 4.49 -5.38 9.37
C GLU A 172 5.93 -4.95 9.13
N GLU A 173 6.23 -4.38 7.97
CA GLU A 173 7.59 -3.88 7.66
C GLU A 173 8.06 -2.85 8.70
N VAL A 174 7.17 -1.97 9.19
CA VAL A 174 7.51 -1.06 10.30
C VAL A 174 7.66 -1.82 11.61
N ALA A 175 6.77 -2.77 11.91
CA ALA A 175 6.84 -3.59 13.12
C ALA A 175 8.12 -4.43 13.19
N TRP A 176 8.63 -4.92 12.07
CA TRP A 176 9.91 -5.63 11.95
C TRP A 176 11.12 -4.70 12.02
N GLY A 177 10.94 -3.38 11.89
CA GLY A 177 12.04 -2.41 11.82
C GLY A 177 12.70 -2.33 10.44
N GLN A 178 12.04 -2.84 9.39
CA GLN A 178 12.51 -2.80 8.00
C GLN A 178 12.11 -1.50 7.27
N ARG A 179 11.14 -0.78 7.83
CA ARG A 179 10.59 0.47 7.29
C ARG A 179 10.42 1.49 8.41
N GLU A 180 10.78 2.75 8.14
CA GLU A 180 10.66 3.83 9.13
C GLU A 180 9.30 4.52 9.10
N GLN A 181 8.65 4.58 7.93
CA GLN A 181 7.43 5.35 7.70
C GLN A 181 6.33 4.53 7.04
N SER A 182 5.11 4.69 7.54
CA SER A 182 3.90 4.09 7.00
C SER A 182 2.79 5.13 6.81
N ARG A 183 2.21 5.15 5.61
CA ARG A 183 1.01 5.90 5.27
C ARG A 183 -0.17 5.43 6.10
N VAL A 184 -0.25 4.13 6.38
CA VAL A 184 -1.29 3.54 7.24
C VAL A 184 -1.20 4.07 8.66
N LEU A 185 -0.01 4.02 9.28
CA LEU A 185 0.19 4.55 10.62
C LEU A 185 -0.14 6.05 10.69
N GLN A 186 0.25 6.81 9.66
CA GLN A 186 -0.04 8.24 9.59
C GLN A 186 -1.54 8.51 9.52
N ALA A 187 -2.28 7.78 8.68
CA ALA A 187 -3.72 7.97 8.49
C ALA A 187 -4.58 7.48 9.69
N LEU A 188 -3.99 6.66 10.55
CA LEU A 188 -4.58 6.18 11.79
C LEU A 188 -4.05 6.93 13.02
N ASP A 189 -3.33 8.03 12.83
CA ASP A 189 -2.76 8.87 13.90
C ASP A 189 -1.88 8.07 14.89
N CYS A 190 -1.22 7.02 14.40
CA CYS A 190 -0.29 6.20 15.15
C CYS A 190 1.14 6.76 15.04
N GLN A 191 1.97 6.54 16.06
CA GLN A 191 3.37 6.95 15.98
C GLN A 191 4.14 6.11 14.94
N GLN A 192 5.08 6.74 14.25
CA GLN A 192 5.94 6.10 13.24
C GLN A 192 7.09 5.36 13.93
N ASN A 193 6.78 4.28 14.65
CA ASN A 193 7.78 3.44 15.29
C ASN A 193 7.35 1.96 15.36
N PRO A 194 8.30 1.02 15.49
CA PRO A 194 8.01 -0.41 15.53
C PRO A 194 7.07 -0.83 16.66
N GLY A 195 7.10 -0.13 17.81
CA GLY A 195 6.23 -0.43 18.94
C GLY A 195 4.75 -0.16 18.63
N SER A 196 4.46 1.00 18.03
CA SER A 196 3.10 1.38 17.63
C SER A 196 2.58 0.52 16.49
N ALA A 197 3.44 0.16 15.53
CA ALA A 197 3.10 -0.78 14.47
C ALA A 197 2.72 -2.16 15.03
N HIS A 198 3.54 -2.70 15.94
CA HIS A 198 3.23 -3.97 16.61
C HIS A 198 1.90 -3.90 17.38
N ALA A 199 1.68 -2.85 18.17
CA ALA A 199 0.42 -2.68 18.90
C ALA A 199 -0.80 -2.60 17.96
N LEU A 200 -0.65 -1.97 16.79
CA LEU A 200 -1.69 -1.94 15.77
C LEU A 200 -1.99 -3.34 15.23
N LEU A 201 -0.97 -4.14 14.88
CA LEU A 201 -1.15 -5.49 14.33
C LEU A 201 -1.85 -6.43 15.32
N LEU A 202 -1.54 -6.31 16.61
CA LEU A 202 -2.25 -7.04 17.68
C LEU A 202 -3.71 -6.58 17.78
N ARG A 203 -3.96 -5.27 17.76
CA ARG A 203 -5.32 -4.71 17.82
C ARG A 203 -6.18 -5.16 16.64
N LEU A 204 -5.59 -5.32 15.46
CA LEU A 204 -6.27 -5.80 14.26
C LEU A 204 -6.49 -7.32 14.26
N ASN A 205 -5.96 -8.04 15.26
CA ASN A 205 -5.94 -9.50 15.32
C ASN A 205 -5.26 -10.14 14.10
N HIS A 206 -4.30 -9.42 13.51
CA HIS A 206 -3.47 -9.91 12.42
C HIS A 206 -2.24 -10.64 12.95
N TRP A 207 -1.64 -10.11 14.03
CA TRP A 207 -0.62 -10.82 14.81
C TRP A 207 -1.21 -11.37 16.11
N SER A 208 -0.69 -12.51 16.54
CA SER A 208 -0.89 -13.04 17.88
C SER A 208 0.14 -12.48 18.86
N GLU A 209 -0.16 -12.56 20.15
CA GLU A 209 0.75 -12.17 21.24
C GLU A 209 2.05 -12.99 21.27
N SER A 210 2.08 -14.14 20.60
CA SER A 210 3.26 -15.01 20.47
C SER A 210 4.29 -14.50 19.45
N ILE A 211 3.98 -13.46 18.66
CA ILE A 211 4.93 -12.91 17.70
C ILE A 211 5.92 -12.00 18.43
N ASN A 212 7.17 -12.46 18.50
CA ASN A 212 8.27 -11.70 19.08
C ASN A 212 9.13 -11.04 17.99
N PRO A 213 9.02 -9.71 17.77
CA PRO A 213 9.78 -9.03 16.73
C PRO A 213 11.20 -8.63 17.15
N TRP A 214 11.55 -8.76 18.43
CA TRP A 214 12.82 -8.26 18.96
C TRP A 214 14.06 -8.90 18.33
N PRO A 215 14.15 -10.23 18.18
CA PRO A 215 15.33 -10.85 17.60
C PRO A 215 15.63 -10.31 16.20
N ARG A 216 14.59 -10.15 15.36
CA ARG A 216 14.75 -9.56 14.02
C ARG A 216 15.15 -8.08 14.07
N ARG A 217 14.54 -7.29 14.97
CA ARG A 217 14.85 -5.85 15.11
C ARG A 217 16.29 -5.57 15.49
N ILE A 218 16.90 -6.43 16.30
CA ILE A 218 18.31 -6.29 16.70
C ILE A 218 19.28 -6.97 15.72
N GLY A 219 18.76 -7.58 14.65
CA GLY A 219 19.58 -8.32 13.69
C GLY A 219 20.17 -9.61 14.25
N ALA A 220 19.50 -10.25 15.22
CA ALA A 220 19.93 -11.54 15.73
C ALA A 220 19.87 -12.61 14.62
N VAL A 221 20.86 -13.48 14.59
CA VAL A 221 20.87 -14.65 13.72
C VAL A 221 19.89 -15.67 14.29
N LEU A 222 18.92 -16.09 13.48
CA LEU A 222 17.83 -16.98 13.91
C LEU A 222 17.99 -18.39 13.38
N GLU A 223 18.97 -18.61 12.50
CA GLU A 223 19.30 -19.89 11.94
C GLU A 223 20.44 -20.54 12.75
N PRO A 224 20.37 -21.86 13.01
CA PRO A 224 21.51 -22.57 13.59
C PRO A 224 22.71 -22.52 12.64
N PRO A 225 23.95 -22.57 13.16
CA PRO A 225 25.14 -22.49 12.34
C PRO A 225 25.28 -23.73 11.44
N ALA A 226 25.45 -23.49 10.13
CA ALA A 226 25.57 -24.52 9.10
C ALA A 226 27.04 -24.83 8.79
N ILE A 227 27.82 -25.15 9.83
CA ILE A 227 29.26 -25.43 9.73
C ILE A 227 29.50 -26.89 10.06
N SER A 228 30.38 -27.54 9.29
CA SER A 228 30.83 -28.90 9.60
C SER A 228 31.76 -28.86 10.80
N LEU A 229 31.47 -29.70 11.79
CA LEU A 229 32.37 -29.93 12.90
C LEU A 229 33.48 -30.90 12.48
N PRO A 230 34.71 -30.75 13.00
CA PRO A 230 35.75 -31.73 12.82
C PRO A 230 35.42 -33.00 13.60
N ASP A 231 36.02 -34.12 13.20
CA ASP A 231 36.05 -35.31 14.05
C ASP A 231 36.91 -35.02 15.29
N PRO A 232 36.45 -35.40 16.50
CA PRO A 232 37.24 -35.25 17.71
C PRO A 232 38.60 -35.98 17.56
N PRO A 233 39.72 -35.36 17.94
CA PRO A 233 41.01 -35.99 17.84
C PRO A 233 41.12 -37.18 18.80
N HIS A 234 41.86 -38.21 18.38
CA HIS A 234 42.26 -39.28 19.30
C HIS A 234 43.36 -38.79 20.22
N GLU A 235 43.01 -38.53 21.48
CA GLU A 235 43.94 -38.09 22.51
C GLU A 235 43.87 -38.97 23.76
N SER A 236 44.97 -39.02 24.51
CA SER A 236 44.98 -39.71 25.80
C SER A 236 44.31 -38.83 26.85
N ARG A 237 43.19 -39.29 27.39
CA ARG A 237 42.49 -38.66 28.52
C ARG A 237 42.64 -39.50 29.79
N LEU A 238 42.54 -38.85 30.94
CA LEU A 238 42.46 -39.55 32.22
C LEU A 238 41.08 -40.21 32.35
N ASP A 239 41.05 -41.52 32.53
CA ASP A 239 39.81 -42.26 32.74
C ASP A 239 39.31 -42.09 34.18
N LEU A 240 38.13 -41.46 34.31
CA LEU A 240 37.43 -41.26 35.58
C LEU A 240 36.08 -41.98 35.62
N THR A 241 35.80 -42.91 34.69
CA THR A 241 34.51 -43.62 34.59
C THR A 241 34.14 -44.46 35.84
N GLY A 242 35.12 -44.74 36.71
CA GLY A 242 34.89 -45.36 38.02
C GLY A 242 34.33 -44.42 39.10
N LEU A 243 34.30 -43.11 38.85
CA LEU A 243 33.71 -42.10 39.75
C LEU A 243 32.30 -41.74 39.28
N PRO A 244 31.27 -41.79 40.16
CA PRO A 244 29.95 -41.29 39.82
C PRO A 244 30.00 -39.79 39.52
N ALA A 245 29.54 -39.40 38.34
CA ALA A 245 29.41 -38.02 37.89
C ALA A 245 27.93 -37.63 37.76
N PHE A 246 27.58 -36.42 38.17
CA PHE A 246 26.21 -35.90 38.11
C PHE A 246 26.19 -34.56 37.37
N ALA A 247 25.47 -34.49 36.24
CA ALA A 247 25.02 -33.24 35.64
C ALA A 247 23.70 -32.84 36.31
N ILE A 248 23.62 -31.61 36.84
CA ILE A 248 22.49 -31.14 37.65
C ILE A 248 21.97 -29.85 37.03
N ASP A 249 20.91 -29.97 36.23
CA ASP A 249 20.35 -28.88 35.45
C ASP A 249 18.86 -28.63 35.76
N ASP A 250 18.36 -27.48 35.30
CA ASP A 250 16.94 -27.16 35.35
C ASP A 250 16.10 -28.15 34.53
N GLU A 251 14.85 -28.37 34.95
CA GLU A 251 13.90 -29.21 34.23
C GLU A 251 13.68 -28.69 32.80
N GLY A 252 13.99 -29.52 31.79
CA GLY A 252 13.87 -29.17 30.37
C GLY A 252 15.18 -28.78 29.68
N ASN A 253 16.30 -28.69 30.40
CA ASN A 253 17.65 -28.58 29.81
C ASN A 253 17.92 -29.73 28.83
N ARG A 254 18.68 -29.46 27.75
CA ARG A 254 18.99 -30.44 26.69
C ARG A 254 20.48 -30.56 26.36
N ASP A 255 21.30 -29.76 27.02
CA ASP A 255 22.68 -29.46 26.67
C ASP A 255 23.48 -29.27 27.98
N PRO A 256 23.69 -30.34 28.76
CA PRO A 256 24.45 -30.28 30.01
C PRO A 256 25.93 -29.98 29.74
N ASP A 257 26.36 -28.79 30.16
CA ASP A 257 27.73 -28.28 29.99
C ASP A 257 28.68 -28.75 31.10
N ASP A 258 28.16 -29.12 32.28
CA ASP A 258 28.96 -29.50 33.43
C ASP A 258 28.45 -30.74 34.20
N ALA A 259 29.37 -31.41 34.88
CA ALA A 259 29.09 -32.51 35.77
C ALA A 259 30.05 -32.53 36.96
N LEU A 260 29.59 -33.05 38.10
CA LEU A 260 30.33 -33.09 39.35
C LEU A 260 30.62 -34.52 39.80
N SER A 261 31.86 -34.78 40.21
CA SER A 261 32.24 -36.01 40.92
C SER A 261 32.96 -35.70 42.23
N LEU A 262 32.81 -36.57 43.23
CA LEU A 262 33.52 -36.44 44.52
C LEU A 262 34.39 -37.68 44.77
N ASP A 263 35.68 -37.45 44.96
CA ASP A 263 36.67 -38.47 45.35
C ASP A 263 37.27 -38.09 46.73
N GLY A 264 36.69 -38.64 47.79
CA GLY A 264 37.00 -38.24 49.17
C GLY A 264 36.72 -36.76 49.41
N ASN A 265 37.77 -35.96 49.56
CA ASN A 265 37.68 -34.50 49.72
C ASN A 265 38.02 -33.73 48.44
N ARG A 266 38.25 -34.42 47.32
CA ARG A 266 38.51 -33.80 46.01
C ARG A 266 37.21 -33.71 45.22
N LEU A 267 36.78 -32.48 44.94
CA LEU A 267 35.72 -32.20 43.98
C LEU A 267 36.33 -32.11 42.59
N TRP A 268 35.77 -32.86 41.64
CA TRP A 268 36.02 -32.73 40.22
C TRP A 268 34.87 -31.98 39.56
N VAL A 269 35.20 -31.00 38.72
CA VAL A 269 34.23 -30.25 37.93
C VAL A 269 34.54 -30.55 36.47
N HIS A 270 33.74 -31.42 35.88
CA HIS A 270 33.85 -31.81 34.48
C HIS A 270 33.09 -30.81 33.64
N VAL A 271 33.72 -30.25 32.61
CA VAL A 271 33.11 -29.30 31.67
C VAL A 271 33.18 -29.88 30.27
N ALA A 272 32.11 -29.73 29.50
CA ALA A 272 32.04 -30.10 28.10
C ALA A 272 33.22 -29.50 27.33
N ASP A 273 34.01 -30.34 26.67
CA ASP A 273 35.26 -29.90 26.02
C ASP A 273 35.01 -29.38 24.61
N ALA A 274 34.38 -28.21 24.50
CA ALA A 274 34.06 -27.60 23.22
C ALA A 274 35.29 -27.32 22.33
N THR A 275 36.50 -27.29 22.92
CA THR A 275 37.74 -26.99 22.19
C THR A 275 38.11 -28.06 21.16
N VAL A 276 37.60 -29.29 21.33
CA VAL A 276 37.81 -30.39 20.37
C VAL A 276 37.01 -30.18 19.07
N LEU A 277 35.87 -29.49 19.15
CA LEU A 277 34.99 -29.22 18.01
C LEU A 277 35.17 -27.80 17.44
N ALA A 278 35.61 -26.85 18.27
CA ALA A 278 35.85 -25.47 17.89
C ALA A 278 37.27 -25.02 18.31
N PRO A 279 38.33 -25.56 17.70
CA PRO A 279 39.69 -25.12 17.99
C PRO A 279 39.90 -23.66 17.58
N PRO A 280 40.86 -22.95 18.19
CA PRO A 280 41.08 -21.52 17.91
C PRO A 280 41.30 -21.23 16.42
N ASN A 281 40.57 -20.24 15.92
CA ASN A 281 40.53 -19.78 14.52
C ASN A 281 40.02 -20.83 13.51
N SER A 282 39.31 -21.85 13.98
CA SER A 282 38.54 -22.72 13.09
C SER A 282 37.27 -22.02 12.63
N PRO A 283 36.63 -22.47 11.52
CA PRO A 283 35.34 -21.95 11.10
C PRO A 283 34.26 -22.01 12.21
N ALA A 284 34.29 -23.05 13.05
CA ALA A 284 33.36 -23.18 14.18
C ALA A 284 33.61 -22.15 15.28
N ASP A 285 34.87 -21.85 15.61
CA ASP A 285 35.23 -20.78 16.57
C ASP A 285 34.88 -19.39 16.03
N GLU A 286 35.18 -19.10 14.76
CA GLU A 286 34.83 -17.82 14.14
C GLU A 286 33.32 -17.55 14.18
N GLU A 287 32.51 -18.56 13.86
CA GLU A 287 31.05 -18.48 13.92
C GLU A 287 30.52 -18.35 15.35
N ALA A 288 31.02 -19.18 16.27
CA ALA A 288 30.64 -19.10 17.69
C ALA A 288 30.96 -17.72 18.27
N ARG A 289 32.12 -17.15 17.92
CA ARG A 289 32.54 -15.79 18.32
C ARG A 289 31.67 -14.71 17.70
N ALA A 290 31.25 -14.87 16.43
CA ALA A 290 30.35 -13.95 15.76
C ALA A 290 28.95 -13.93 16.42
N ARG A 291 28.48 -15.07 16.93
CA ARG A 291 27.22 -15.20 17.68
C ARG A 291 27.33 -14.73 19.13
N GLY A 292 28.48 -14.98 19.76
CA GLY A 292 28.79 -14.63 21.14
C GLY A 292 28.20 -15.60 22.19
N ALA A 293 26.96 -16.05 22.01
CA ALA A 293 26.30 -17.00 22.91
C ALA A 293 25.17 -17.76 22.20
N THR A 294 24.67 -18.83 22.83
CA THR A 294 23.39 -19.44 22.45
C THR A 294 22.26 -18.46 22.75
N LEU A 295 21.38 -18.24 21.78
CA LEU A 295 20.22 -17.37 21.94
C LEU A 295 19.03 -18.20 22.44
N TYR A 296 18.73 -18.06 23.72
CA TYR A 296 17.54 -18.66 24.34
C TYR A 296 16.36 -17.68 24.26
N LEU A 297 15.35 -18.04 23.48
CA LEU A 297 14.06 -17.37 23.43
C LEU A 297 12.98 -18.27 24.04
N PRO A 298 11.90 -17.72 24.60
CA PRO A 298 10.77 -18.53 25.07
C PRO A 298 10.22 -19.46 23.98
N GLU A 299 10.29 -19.04 22.72
CA GLU A 299 9.72 -19.78 21.59
C GLU A 299 10.71 -20.77 20.96
N MET A 300 12.02 -20.58 21.14
CA MET A 300 13.05 -21.39 20.50
C MET A 300 14.45 -21.15 21.09
N THR A 301 15.35 -22.11 20.89
CA THR A 301 16.78 -21.97 21.18
C THR A 301 17.57 -21.98 19.88
N ILE A 302 18.43 -20.99 19.68
CA ILE A 302 19.35 -20.94 18.54
C ILE A 302 20.76 -21.17 19.07
N PRO A 303 21.34 -22.37 18.84
CA PRO A 303 22.60 -22.75 19.46
C PRO A 303 23.77 -21.93 18.88
N MET A 304 24.76 -21.66 19.73
CA MET A 304 26.02 -21.02 19.34
C MET A 304 26.85 -21.91 18.39
N LEU A 305 26.82 -23.22 18.64
CA LEU A 305 27.48 -24.25 17.83
C LEU A 305 26.44 -25.05 17.03
N PRO A 306 26.85 -25.78 15.98
CA PRO A 306 25.93 -26.65 15.24
C PRO A 306 25.24 -27.62 16.18
N THR A 307 23.98 -27.95 15.94
CA THR A 307 23.19 -28.85 16.81
C THR A 307 23.87 -30.20 17.03
N ALA A 308 24.62 -30.69 16.04
CA ALA A 308 25.42 -31.91 16.14
C ALA A 308 26.51 -31.86 17.23
N ALA A 309 26.90 -30.67 17.71
CA ALA A 309 27.81 -30.51 18.83
C ALA A 309 27.19 -30.97 20.15
N ILE A 310 25.88 -30.81 20.33
CA ILE A 310 25.18 -31.14 21.58
C ILE A 310 25.33 -32.63 21.89
N GLU A 311 25.10 -33.50 20.90
CA GLU A 311 25.24 -34.95 21.07
C GLU A 311 26.68 -35.38 21.38
N GLN A 312 27.68 -34.62 20.92
CA GLN A 312 29.10 -34.94 21.12
C GLN A 312 29.68 -34.38 22.42
N LEU A 313 29.17 -33.22 22.87
CA LEU A 313 29.70 -32.48 24.01
C LEU A 313 28.88 -32.66 25.29
N GLY A 314 27.57 -32.91 25.17
CA GLY A 314 26.67 -32.95 26.33
C GLY A 314 27.05 -34.06 27.31
N LEU A 315 27.37 -33.66 28.54
CA LEU A 315 27.80 -34.60 29.57
C LEU A 315 26.61 -35.45 30.07
N GLY A 316 26.75 -36.77 30.01
CA GLY A 316 25.68 -37.69 30.40
C GLY A 316 24.60 -37.94 29.34
N LEU A 317 24.72 -37.35 28.15
CA LEU A 317 23.89 -37.72 27.00
C LEU A 317 24.33 -39.05 26.35
N ALA A 318 25.60 -39.41 26.53
CA ALA A 318 26.18 -40.70 26.13
C ALA A 318 26.58 -41.52 27.38
N GLU A 319 26.84 -42.82 27.20
CA GLU A 319 27.32 -43.69 28.29
C GLU A 319 28.67 -43.20 28.86
N ILE A 320 29.53 -42.66 28.00
CA ILE A 320 30.83 -42.07 28.36
C ILE A 320 30.96 -40.75 27.62
N SER A 321 31.25 -39.67 28.35
CA SER A 321 31.45 -38.33 27.79
C SER A 321 32.91 -37.87 28.00
N PRO A 322 33.59 -37.35 26.97
CA PRO A 322 34.85 -36.64 27.15
C PRO A 322 34.60 -35.27 27.82
N ALA A 323 35.50 -34.87 28.72
CA ALA A 323 35.40 -33.60 29.43
C ALA A 323 36.77 -32.98 29.72
N LEU A 324 36.78 -31.66 29.95
CA LEU A 324 37.88 -30.91 30.56
C LEU A 324 37.56 -30.79 32.06
N SER A 325 38.42 -31.31 32.94
CA SER A 325 38.13 -31.49 34.38
C SER A 325 39.18 -30.90 35.31
#